data_AF-A0A7S4E2Q5-F1
#
_entry.id   AF-A0A7S4E2Q5-F1
#
_cell.length_a   1.000
_cell.length_b   1.000
_cell.length_c   1.000
_cell.angle_alpha   90.00
_cell.angle_beta   90.00
_cell.angle_gamma   90.00
#
_symmetry.space_group_name_H-M   'P 1'
#
loop_
_entity.id
_entity.type
_entity.pdbx_description
1 polymer ?
#
loop_
_entity_poly.entity_id
_entity_poly.type
_entity_poly.pdbx_seq_one_letter_code
_entity_poly.pdbx_strand_id
1 'polypeptide(L)'
;MRNSRRGLAAGVNFIWDSPMTLLLSLWNITSHRRRLSKPEFNSIQIGSLVWIWMRSAPDAGTWRCTDAARRLTINPEDIGSLNCNSATRIASMAAVQKVSPAAEDTKEAEAPLLDLEAVERRVRRLETEPDQATLHELAKRDPNSLHQATVYYALVSDTGGPRLKYKLLAASYAIVALQAFVAIGIFWGSSFRTCNYHDDCVRGMWCKRDKTTGGGFCDKCKGGDNRECCGNSTRIGGECRIDVDVNPGMCDACTNDGGEFINYRPVLRDNINAMMPHDWAALLLAAVVVSYGVFGEIRDATLCRFALQRICDEREVGRAWPWALHTLNYLRLFALAPYIIGCVMGLVVVETGNSIAICLNAVAILFLVELDNLAFTHALDESLRIEAEQHGRILLTKNEARIVDAIKTVCVFSIPMAILGGVGSSDPWVIVGVCAPFPCMVVALVQSVHEAKDRWRGFAWGFARGLFGWIVYYYVFFSFPVITGVSNYEHDEKAS
;
A
#
# COMPACT_ATOMS: atom_id res chain seq x y z
N MET A 1 -9.59 68.78 10.62
CA MET A 1 -10.44 68.08 11.61
C MET A 1 -11.32 67.06 10.90
N ARG A 2 -11.12 65.75 11.21
CA ARG A 2 -12.14 64.69 11.50
C ARG A 2 -13.37 64.57 10.58
N ASN A 3 -13.85 63.41 10.10
CA ASN A 3 -13.84 62.01 10.55
C ASN A 3 -14.23 61.14 9.32
N SER A 4 -13.58 60.02 9.02
CA SER A 4 -13.83 58.66 9.57
C SER A 4 -15.18 58.04 9.18
N ARG A 5 -15.14 57.04 8.29
CA ARG A 5 -15.69 55.67 8.51
C ARG A 5 -15.23 54.72 7.40
N ARG A 6 -14.33 53.80 7.76
CA ARG A 6 -14.01 52.57 7.02
C ARG A 6 -15.01 51.49 7.46
N GLY A 7 -15.60 50.79 6.51
CA GLY A 7 -16.26 49.50 6.72
C GLY A 7 -15.41 48.40 6.07
N LEU A 8 -14.86 47.51 6.88
CA LEU A 8 -14.20 46.28 6.45
C LEU A 8 -15.25 45.21 6.14
N ALA A 9 -15.15 44.60 4.96
CA ALA A 9 -15.62 43.24 4.71
C ALA A 9 -14.70 42.64 3.63
N ALA A 10 -13.62 41.99 4.06
CA ALA A 10 -12.80 41.13 3.21
C ALA A 10 -13.09 39.69 3.63
N GLY A 11 -13.92 38.99 2.85
CA GLY A 11 -14.06 37.55 2.92
C GLY A 11 -12.81 36.91 2.31
N VAL A 12 -12.04 36.20 3.13
CA VAL A 12 -10.92 35.37 2.67
C VAL A 12 -11.48 33.97 2.42
N ASN A 13 -11.65 33.62 1.15
CA ASN A 13 -11.87 32.23 0.75
C ASN A 13 -10.55 31.48 0.90
N PHE A 14 -10.47 30.57 1.87
CA PHE A 14 -9.37 29.64 2.03
C PHE A 14 -9.58 28.46 1.07
N ILE A 15 -8.84 28.48 -0.04
CA ILE A 15 -8.70 27.32 -0.93
C ILE A 15 -7.70 26.38 -0.26
N TRP A 16 -8.13 25.16 0.05
CA TRP A 16 -7.27 24.12 0.64
C TRP A 16 -6.58 23.35 -0.48
N ASP A 17 -5.29 23.65 -0.69
CA ASP A 17 -4.43 22.84 -1.55
C ASP A 17 -4.01 21.53 -0.86
N SER A 18 -3.80 20.49 -1.68
CA SER A 18 -3.35 19.12 -1.37
C SER A 18 -2.40 18.97 -0.14
N PRO A 19 -2.45 17.86 0.62
CA PRO A 19 -1.55 17.58 1.74
C PRO A 19 -0.04 17.65 1.39
N MET A 20 0.32 17.43 0.11
CA MET A 20 1.70 17.63 -0.35
C MET A 20 2.11 19.11 -0.32
N THR A 21 1.17 20.01 -0.63
CA THR A 21 1.34 21.46 -0.57
C THR A 21 1.44 21.95 0.88
N LEU A 22 0.78 21.26 1.83
CA LEU A 22 0.86 21.55 3.26
C LEU A 22 2.22 21.15 3.85
N LEU A 23 2.79 20.03 3.40
CA LEU A 23 4.17 19.64 3.75
C LEU A 23 5.20 20.58 3.10
N LEU A 24 4.97 21.03 1.86
CA LEU A 24 5.82 22.02 1.18
C LEU A 24 5.68 23.43 1.76
N SER A 25 4.51 23.82 2.27
CA SER A 25 4.31 25.12 2.90
C SER A 25 4.91 25.18 4.30
N LEU A 26 4.85 24.09 5.08
CA LEU A 26 5.60 23.95 6.34
C LEU A 26 7.12 23.97 6.11
N TRP A 27 7.60 23.39 5.00
CA TRP A 27 8.99 23.53 4.56
C TRP A 27 9.35 24.97 4.18
N ASN A 28 8.45 25.71 3.52
CA ASN A 28 8.70 27.10 3.13
C ASN A 28 8.69 28.06 4.33
N ILE A 29 7.81 27.83 5.32
CA ILE A 29 7.73 28.64 6.55
C ILE A 29 8.99 28.47 7.42
N THR A 30 9.55 27.27 7.47
CA THR A 30 10.79 27.00 8.21
C THR A 30 12.04 27.55 7.50
N SER A 31 12.03 27.62 6.16
CA SER A 31 13.12 28.22 5.37
C SER A 31 13.15 29.76 5.43
N HIS A 32 12.00 30.41 5.59
CA HIS A 32 11.90 31.87 5.58
C HIS A 32 12.40 32.55 6.86
N ARG A 33 12.59 31.80 7.96
CA ARG A 33 13.06 32.36 9.25
C ARG A 33 14.59 32.54 9.34
N ARG A 34 15.34 32.26 8.26
CA ARG A 34 16.79 32.49 8.19
C ARG A 34 17.21 33.09 6.86
N ARG A 35 17.08 34.42 6.73
CA ARG A 35 17.89 35.19 5.77
C ARG A 35 18.26 36.55 6.36
N LEU A 36 19.50 36.66 6.84
CA LEU A 36 20.30 37.88 6.72
C LEU A 36 21.60 37.50 5.98
N SER A 37 21.94 38.35 5.00
CA SER A 37 23.14 38.43 4.14
C SER A 37 23.42 37.36 3.06
N LYS A 38 22.95 37.66 1.83
CA LYS A 38 23.53 37.53 0.44
C LYS A 38 24.16 36.20 -0.07
N PRO A 39 24.27 36.02 -1.41
CA PRO A 39 23.33 36.33 -2.49
C PRO A 39 22.96 35.10 -3.36
N GLU A 40 21.80 35.21 -4.00
CA GLU A 40 21.32 34.53 -5.22
C GLU A 40 21.68 33.05 -5.45
N PHE A 41 20.75 32.17 -5.09
CA PHE A 41 20.61 30.84 -5.68
C PHE A 41 19.16 30.67 -6.14
N ASN A 42 18.98 30.50 -7.45
CA ASN A 42 17.68 30.26 -8.08
C ASN A 42 17.07 28.97 -7.56
N SER A 43 15.90 29.08 -6.93
CA SER A 43 15.07 27.96 -6.50
C SER A 43 14.48 27.28 -7.73
N ILE A 44 15.05 26.12 -8.11
CA ILE A 44 14.38 25.19 -9.02
C ILE A 44 13.20 24.59 -8.25
N GLN A 45 11.98 24.87 -8.72
CA GLN A 45 10.75 24.31 -8.17
C GLN A 45 10.71 22.80 -8.42
N ILE A 46 10.90 22.02 -7.35
CA ILE A 46 10.81 20.55 -7.34
C ILE A 46 9.38 20.08 -7.69
N GLY A 47 8.36 20.91 -7.44
CA GLY A 47 6.96 20.61 -7.81
C GLY A 47 6.72 20.50 -9.32
N SER A 48 7.50 21.20 -10.14
CA SER A 48 7.32 21.20 -11.60
C SER A 48 7.86 19.94 -12.26
N LEU A 49 8.83 19.23 -11.66
CA LEU A 49 9.42 18.04 -12.28
C LEU A 49 8.52 16.79 -12.18
N VAL A 50 7.75 16.66 -11.09
CA VAL A 50 6.75 15.59 -10.96
C VAL A 50 5.57 15.84 -11.91
N TRP A 51 5.16 17.10 -12.06
CA TRP A 51 4.08 17.49 -12.98
C TRP A 51 4.50 17.41 -14.46
N ILE A 52 5.74 17.77 -14.80
CA ILE A 52 6.30 17.61 -16.16
C ILE A 52 6.46 16.13 -16.52
N TRP A 53 6.83 15.26 -15.57
CA TRP A 53 6.88 13.82 -15.81
C TRP A 53 5.49 13.22 -16.04
N MET A 54 4.48 13.64 -15.26
CA MET A 54 3.08 13.22 -15.45
C MET A 54 2.47 13.70 -16.78
N ARG A 55 2.92 14.84 -17.31
CA ARG A 55 2.43 15.40 -18.59
C ARG A 55 3.19 14.88 -19.82
N SER A 56 4.28 14.14 -19.63
CA SER A 56 5.12 13.60 -20.72
C SER A 56 4.90 12.11 -20.98
N ALA A 57 3.89 11.49 -20.35
CA ALA A 57 3.44 10.16 -20.75
C ALA A 57 2.75 10.25 -22.12
N PRO A 58 3.26 9.60 -23.17
CA PRO A 58 2.62 9.64 -24.48
C PRO A 58 1.28 8.90 -24.43
N ASP A 59 0.30 9.46 -25.13
CA ASP A 59 -1.05 8.96 -25.30
C ASP A 59 -1.07 7.44 -25.57
N ALA A 60 -1.63 6.68 -24.63
CA ALA A 60 -1.91 5.26 -24.81
C ALA A 60 -3.16 5.09 -25.68
N GLY A 61 -3.03 5.46 -26.96
CA GLY A 61 -3.98 5.12 -28.01
C GLY A 61 -3.76 3.68 -28.49
N THR A 62 -4.77 2.83 -28.28
CA THR A 62 -5.15 1.69 -29.14
C THR A 62 -4.01 0.88 -29.80
N TRP A 63 -3.43 -0.04 -29.05
CA TRP A 63 -2.66 -1.15 -29.63
C TRP A 63 -3.61 -2.15 -30.30
N ARG A 64 -3.62 -2.18 -31.64
CA ARG A 64 -4.28 -3.22 -32.44
C ARG A 64 -3.47 -4.53 -32.36
N CYS A 65 -4.16 -5.65 -32.17
CA CYS A 65 -3.64 -7.03 -32.08
C CYS A 65 -2.93 -7.58 -33.34
N THR A 66 -2.53 -6.75 -34.31
CA THR A 66 -2.01 -7.21 -35.61
C THR A 66 -0.50 -7.45 -35.66
N ASP A 67 0.29 -6.92 -34.71
CA ASP A 67 1.75 -7.02 -34.78
C ASP A 67 2.36 -8.25 -34.09
N ALA A 68 1.62 -8.93 -33.21
CA ALA A 68 2.08 -10.18 -32.59
C ALA A 68 2.05 -11.38 -33.56
N ALA A 69 1.14 -11.37 -34.54
CA ALA A 69 0.99 -12.45 -35.51
C ALA A 69 2.07 -12.44 -36.62
N ARG A 70 2.83 -11.35 -36.77
CA ARG A 70 3.82 -11.21 -37.85
C ARG A 70 5.22 -11.71 -37.47
N ARG A 71 5.47 -12.01 -36.18
CA ARG A 71 6.75 -12.53 -35.68
C ARG A 71 6.76 -14.03 -35.40
N LEU A 72 5.60 -14.68 -35.51
CA LEU A 72 5.47 -16.12 -35.45
C LEU A 72 5.06 -16.54 -36.86
N THR A 73 5.93 -17.25 -37.57
CA THR A 73 5.64 -17.87 -38.87
C THR A 73 4.54 -18.93 -38.72
N ILE A 74 3.31 -18.47 -38.52
CA ILE A 74 2.11 -19.29 -38.43
C ILE A 74 1.29 -18.98 -39.66
N ASN A 75 0.92 -20.03 -40.38
CA ASN A 75 0.13 -19.93 -41.61
C ASN A 75 -1.26 -19.35 -41.27
N PRO A 76 -1.72 -18.30 -41.98
CA PRO A 76 -2.99 -17.63 -41.67
C PRO A 76 -4.24 -18.50 -41.94
N GLU A 77 -4.09 -19.70 -42.49
CA GLU A 77 -5.21 -20.63 -42.74
C GLU A 77 -5.58 -21.50 -41.52
N ASP A 78 -4.79 -21.50 -40.44
CA ASP A 78 -5.06 -22.28 -39.23
C ASP A 78 -5.85 -21.50 -38.15
N ILE A 79 -6.28 -20.26 -38.42
CA ILE A 79 -7.09 -19.43 -37.50
C ILE A 79 -8.58 -19.55 -37.87
N GLY A 80 -9.04 -20.79 -38.02
CA GLY A 80 -10.45 -21.13 -38.21
C GLY A 80 -10.95 -21.93 -37.02
N SER A 81 -11.76 -21.31 -36.18
CA SER A 81 -12.47 -21.91 -35.03
C SER A 81 -11.62 -22.29 -33.81
N LEU A 82 -11.43 -21.34 -32.88
CA LEU A 82 -11.20 -21.68 -31.48
C LEU A 82 -11.93 -20.70 -30.57
N ASN A 83 -12.88 -21.29 -29.85
CA ASN A 83 -13.80 -20.69 -28.89
C ASN A 83 -13.00 -20.32 -27.63
N CYS A 84 -12.86 -19.03 -27.33
CA CYS A 84 -12.14 -18.55 -26.14
C CYS A 84 -13.02 -18.67 -24.91
N ASN A 85 -13.04 -19.86 -24.30
CA ASN A 85 -13.44 -20.04 -22.91
C ASN A 85 -12.38 -20.87 -22.18
N SER A 86 -11.92 -20.30 -21.06
CA SER A 86 -11.21 -20.93 -19.94
C SER A 86 -9.82 -21.54 -20.17
N ALA A 87 -8.86 -20.94 -19.45
CA ALA A 87 -7.86 -21.59 -18.62
C ALA A 87 -6.97 -22.68 -19.26
N THR A 88 -5.67 -22.38 -19.41
CA THR A 88 -4.53 -23.18 -18.89
C THR A 88 -3.23 -22.64 -19.50
N ARG A 89 -2.48 -21.81 -18.75
CA ARG A 89 -1.01 -21.72 -18.80
C ARG A 89 -0.49 -20.77 -17.71
N ILE A 90 -0.78 -21.11 -16.46
CA ILE A 90 0.07 -20.76 -15.32
C ILE A 90 0.63 -22.10 -14.83
N ALA A 91 1.59 -22.62 -15.59
CA ALA A 91 2.39 -23.80 -15.25
C ALA A 91 3.69 -23.74 -16.05
N SER A 92 4.55 -22.75 -15.75
CA SER A 92 5.90 -22.69 -16.33
C SER A 92 6.96 -22.08 -15.40
N MET A 93 6.74 -22.04 -14.08
CA MET A 93 7.79 -21.73 -13.09
C MET A 93 8.21 -22.92 -12.23
N ALA A 94 8.00 -24.15 -12.73
CA ALA A 94 8.55 -25.36 -12.15
C ALA A 94 9.24 -26.22 -13.21
N ALA A 95 10.17 -25.60 -13.96
CA ALA A 95 11.18 -26.34 -14.71
C ALA A 95 12.48 -26.28 -13.92
N VAL A 96 12.59 -27.15 -12.92
CA VAL A 96 13.88 -27.56 -12.38
C VAL A 96 14.62 -28.21 -13.54
N GLN A 97 15.61 -27.50 -14.07
CA GLN A 97 16.52 -28.00 -15.08
C GLN A 97 17.34 -29.12 -14.43
N LYS A 98 16.88 -30.37 -14.59
CA LYS A 98 17.72 -31.57 -14.40
C LYS A 98 18.78 -31.54 -15.51
N VAL A 99 19.91 -30.90 -15.22
CA VAL A 99 21.15 -31.13 -15.96
C VAL A 99 21.64 -32.50 -15.55
N SER A 100 21.53 -33.46 -16.48
CA SER A 100 22.21 -34.75 -16.37
C SER A 100 23.69 -34.51 -16.66
N PRO A 101 24.63 -34.75 -15.73
CA PRO A 101 26.03 -34.65 -16.07
C PRO A 101 26.41 -35.85 -16.95
N ALA A 102 27.00 -35.54 -18.10
CA ALA A 102 27.67 -36.51 -18.96
C ALA A 102 28.81 -37.16 -18.16
N ALA A 103 28.97 -38.47 -18.35
CA ALA A 103 30.06 -39.25 -17.81
C ALA A 103 31.38 -38.76 -18.42
N GLU A 104 32.19 -38.10 -17.61
CA GLU A 104 33.56 -37.73 -17.95
C GLU A 104 34.49 -38.28 -16.85
N ASP A 105 35.53 -38.98 -17.30
CA ASP A 105 36.46 -39.80 -16.53
C ASP A 105 36.98 -39.12 -15.25
N THR A 106 36.58 -39.65 -14.09
CA THR A 106 37.17 -39.32 -12.80
C THR A 106 38.21 -40.38 -12.45
N LYS A 107 39.49 -40.02 -12.62
CA LYS A 107 40.58 -40.66 -11.88
C LYS A 107 40.30 -40.47 -10.40
N GLU A 108 40.26 -41.58 -9.67
CA GLU A 108 40.10 -41.67 -8.22
C GLU A 108 41.09 -40.73 -7.51
N ALA A 109 40.60 -39.55 -7.14
CA ALA A 109 41.15 -38.82 -6.02
C ALA A 109 40.38 -39.31 -4.79
N GLU A 110 41.06 -40.09 -3.93
CA GLU A 110 40.58 -40.40 -2.58
C GLU A 110 40.19 -39.08 -1.90
N ALA A 111 38.88 -38.83 -1.82
CA ALA A 111 38.36 -37.74 -1.03
C ALA A 111 38.76 -38.02 0.42
N PRO A 112 39.44 -37.09 1.11
CA PRO A 112 39.81 -37.29 2.50
C PRO A 112 38.52 -37.55 3.28
N LEU A 113 38.47 -38.73 3.89
CA LEU A 113 37.36 -39.19 4.72
C LEU A 113 37.01 -38.06 5.69
N LEU A 114 35.86 -37.42 5.47
CA LEU A 114 35.44 -36.29 6.29
C LEU A 114 35.33 -36.82 7.71
N ASP A 115 36.18 -36.34 8.62
CA ASP A 115 36.17 -36.74 10.03
C ASP A 115 34.87 -36.22 10.65
N LEU A 116 33.83 -37.06 10.59
CA LEU A 116 32.51 -36.78 11.12
C LEU A 116 32.58 -36.44 12.62
N GLU A 117 33.56 -36.98 13.33
CA GLU A 117 33.78 -36.71 14.75
C GLU A 117 34.35 -35.31 14.98
N ALA A 118 35.24 -34.83 14.11
CA ALA A 118 35.72 -33.45 14.13
C ALA A 118 34.61 -32.45 13.74
N VAL A 119 33.76 -32.80 12.78
CA VAL A 119 32.58 -31.97 12.43
C VAL A 119 31.59 -31.94 13.59
N GLU A 120 31.26 -33.08 14.20
CA GLU A 120 30.36 -33.16 15.36
C GLU A 120 30.93 -32.42 16.57
N ARG A 121 32.24 -32.52 16.84
CA ARG A 121 32.90 -31.70 17.88
C ARG A 121 32.89 -30.21 17.57
N ARG A 122 32.89 -29.81 16.30
CA ARG A 122 32.75 -28.40 15.88
C ARG A 122 31.32 -27.91 16.06
N VAL A 123 30.34 -28.73 15.68
CA VAL A 123 28.90 -28.45 15.86
C VAL A 123 28.57 -28.34 17.35
N ARG A 124 28.99 -29.31 18.19
CA ARG A 124 28.77 -29.24 19.64
C ARG A 124 29.46 -28.03 20.28
N ARG A 125 30.67 -27.65 19.84
CA ARG A 125 31.32 -26.42 20.33
C ARG A 125 30.54 -25.15 19.96
N LEU A 126 30.03 -25.08 18.73
CA LEU A 126 29.17 -23.98 18.27
C LEU A 126 27.81 -23.95 18.99
N GLU A 127 27.31 -25.09 19.45
CA GLU A 127 26.08 -25.18 20.25
C GLU A 127 26.30 -24.77 21.72
N THR A 128 27.45 -25.09 22.32
CA THR A 128 27.73 -24.80 23.75
C THR A 128 28.28 -23.39 23.99
N GLU A 129 29.04 -22.86 23.05
CA GLU A 129 29.49 -21.47 23.02
C GLU A 129 29.17 -20.95 21.63
N PRO A 130 27.97 -20.37 21.41
CA PRO A 130 27.72 -19.68 20.15
C PRO A 130 28.74 -18.56 20.07
N ASP A 131 29.80 -18.80 19.31
CA ASP A 131 30.88 -17.84 19.10
C ASP A 131 30.21 -16.55 18.71
N GLN A 132 30.40 -15.52 19.54
CA GLN A 132 29.70 -14.26 19.41
C GLN A 132 29.95 -13.69 18.01
N ALA A 133 31.09 -14.00 17.39
CA ALA A 133 31.40 -13.69 16.00
C ALA A 133 30.49 -14.41 14.98
N THR A 134 30.16 -15.68 15.19
CA THR A 134 29.27 -16.46 14.30
C THR A 134 27.82 -15.99 14.41
N LEU A 135 27.38 -15.64 15.63
CA LEU A 135 26.05 -15.06 15.84
C LEU A 135 25.94 -13.63 15.28
N HIS A 136 27.06 -12.89 15.28
CA HIS A 136 27.17 -11.56 14.70
C HIS A 136 27.29 -11.57 13.17
N GLU A 137 27.86 -12.65 12.60
CA GLU A 137 27.82 -12.95 11.16
C GLU A 137 26.41 -13.34 10.72
N LEU A 138 25.72 -14.22 11.46
CA LEU A 138 24.33 -14.59 11.19
C LEU A 138 23.34 -13.43 11.33
N ALA A 139 23.70 -12.39 12.08
CA ALA A 139 22.91 -11.16 12.22
C ALA A 139 23.13 -10.16 11.08
N LYS A 140 24.09 -10.40 10.16
CA LYS A 140 24.24 -9.58 8.95
C LYS A 140 23.10 -9.91 8.01
N ARG A 141 22.22 -8.92 7.78
CA ARG A 141 21.25 -8.98 6.69
C ARG A 141 21.80 -8.25 5.49
N ASP A 142 21.76 -8.91 4.35
CA ASP A 142 21.97 -8.26 3.07
C ASP A 142 20.81 -7.29 2.79
N PRO A 143 21.10 -6.08 2.32
CA PRO A 143 20.06 -5.17 1.93
C PRO A 143 19.32 -5.72 0.73
N ASN A 144 17.99 -5.74 0.82
CA ASN A 144 17.11 -6.31 -0.19
C ASN A 144 16.07 -5.30 -0.73
N SER A 145 16.11 -4.06 -0.24
CA SER A 145 15.14 -3.00 -0.57
C SER A 145 15.82 -1.72 -1.06
N LEU A 146 15.15 -1.00 -1.98
CA LEU A 146 15.68 0.24 -2.56
C LEU A 146 15.89 1.31 -1.48
N HIS A 147 15.08 1.26 -0.43
CA HIS A 147 15.15 2.20 0.68
C HIS A 147 16.37 1.98 1.56
N GLN A 148 16.75 0.73 1.85
CA GLN A 148 18.00 0.46 2.57
C GLN A 148 19.19 0.96 1.76
N ALA A 149 19.19 0.72 0.44
CA ALA A 149 20.20 1.27 -0.47
C ALA A 149 20.21 2.80 -0.43
N THR A 150 19.04 3.43 -0.40
CA THR A 150 18.91 4.89 -0.33
C THR A 150 19.47 5.45 0.97
N VAL A 151 19.24 4.80 2.12
CA VAL A 151 19.86 5.19 3.40
C VAL A 151 21.39 5.09 3.31
N TYR A 152 21.91 3.99 2.76
CA TYR A 152 23.34 3.78 2.55
C TYR A 152 23.96 4.88 1.67
N TYR A 153 23.43 5.10 0.47
CA TYR A 153 23.98 6.10 -0.45
C TYR A 153 23.77 7.54 0.01
N ALA A 154 22.66 7.84 0.70
CA ALA A 154 22.41 9.18 1.21
C ALA A 154 23.43 9.57 2.29
N LEU A 155 23.73 8.64 3.21
CA LEU A 155 24.38 8.97 4.48
C LEU A 155 25.78 8.39 4.67
N VAL A 156 26.03 7.20 4.12
CA VAL A 156 27.29 6.46 4.33
C VAL A 156 28.23 6.65 3.16
N SER A 157 27.70 6.49 1.94
CA SER A 157 28.56 6.45 0.76
C SER A 157 29.12 7.83 0.39
N ASP A 158 30.43 7.85 0.19
CA ASP A 158 31.16 8.93 -0.48
C ASP A 158 31.21 8.71 -2.00
N THR A 159 30.86 7.50 -2.46
CA THR A 159 30.71 7.20 -3.88
C THR A 159 29.34 7.71 -4.34
N GLY A 160 29.36 8.53 -5.40
CA GLY A 160 28.17 9.16 -5.94
C GLY A 160 28.06 10.64 -5.59
N GLY A 161 28.07 11.46 -6.65
CA GLY A 161 27.79 12.89 -6.52
C GLY A 161 26.37 13.15 -5.95
N PRO A 162 26.07 14.39 -5.53
CA PRO A 162 24.79 14.75 -4.90
C PRO A 162 23.57 14.38 -5.75
N ARG A 163 23.71 14.38 -7.08
CA ARG A 163 22.66 13.96 -8.02
C ARG A 163 22.20 12.51 -7.81
N LEU A 164 23.10 11.58 -7.52
CA LEU A 164 22.74 10.19 -7.28
C LEU A 164 21.92 10.06 -5.99
N LYS A 165 22.37 10.72 -4.91
CA LYS A 165 21.68 10.73 -3.61
C LYS A 165 20.24 11.23 -3.73
N TYR A 166 20.04 12.35 -4.43
CA TYR A 166 18.69 12.88 -4.67
C TYR A 166 17.85 12.00 -5.59
N LYS A 167 18.45 11.36 -6.61
CA LYS A 167 17.73 10.42 -7.49
C LYS A 167 17.22 9.20 -6.70
N LEU A 168 18.05 8.60 -5.85
CA LEU A 168 17.65 7.44 -5.03
C LEU A 168 16.59 7.81 -4.00
N LEU A 169 16.72 8.98 -3.37
CA LEU A 169 15.69 9.49 -2.46
C LEU A 169 14.37 9.70 -3.20
N ALA A 170 14.39 10.37 -4.36
CA ALA A 170 13.20 10.59 -5.16
C ALA A 170 12.56 9.28 -5.65
N ALA A 171 13.38 8.30 -6.07
CA ALA A 171 12.91 6.99 -6.49
C ALA A 171 12.22 6.24 -5.34
N SER A 172 12.79 6.28 -4.13
CA SER A 172 12.16 5.64 -2.96
C SER A 172 10.81 6.28 -2.60
N TYR A 173 10.72 7.61 -2.62
CA TYR A 173 9.44 8.32 -2.44
C TYR A 173 8.43 7.97 -3.55
N ALA A 174 8.88 7.88 -4.80
CA ALA A 174 8.02 7.54 -5.92
C ALA A 174 7.44 6.13 -5.80
N ILE A 175 8.22 5.15 -5.32
CA ILE A 175 7.74 3.78 -5.09
C ILE A 175 6.70 3.76 -3.97
N VAL A 176 6.96 4.38 -2.83
CA VAL A 176 5.98 4.41 -1.72
C VAL A 176 4.70 5.13 -2.16
N ALA A 177 4.81 6.22 -2.91
CA ALA A 177 3.67 6.93 -3.46
C ALA A 177 2.88 6.06 -4.45
N LEU A 178 3.57 5.32 -5.33
CA LEU A 178 2.95 4.39 -6.27
C LEU A 178 2.25 3.24 -5.54
N GLN A 179 2.90 2.64 -4.54
CA GLN A 179 2.31 1.57 -3.73
C GLN A 179 1.06 2.06 -3.00
N ALA A 180 1.14 3.22 -2.36
CA ALA A 180 0.01 3.83 -1.67
C ALA A 180 -1.12 4.19 -2.66
N PHE A 181 -0.80 4.74 -3.82
CA PHE A 181 -1.78 5.08 -4.85
C PHE A 181 -2.51 3.84 -5.37
N VAL A 182 -1.79 2.75 -5.65
CA VAL A 182 -2.40 1.49 -6.11
C VAL A 182 -3.22 0.85 -4.98
N ALA A 183 -2.75 0.85 -3.73
CA ALA A 183 -3.53 0.35 -2.59
C ALA A 183 -4.83 1.15 -2.42
N ILE A 184 -4.74 2.49 -2.46
CA ILE A 184 -5.91 3.37 -2.45
C ILE A 184 -6.81 3.03 -3.64
N GLY A 185 -6.28 2.91 -4.85
CA GLY A 185 -7.05 2.55 -6.04
C GLY A 185 -7.79 1.22 -5.91
N ILE A 186 -7.17 0.20 -5.33
CA ILE A 186 -7.80 -1.10 -5.06
C ILE A 186 -8.93 -0.95 -4.02
N PHE A 187 -8.65 -0.28 -2.90
CA PHE A 187 -9.61 -0.08 -1.82
C PHE A 187 -10.84 0.76 -2.25
N TRP A 188 -10.58 1.84 -2.99
CA TRP A 188 -11.62 2.71 -3.52
C TRP A 188 -12.33 2.06 -4.71
N GLY A 189 -11.60 1.39 -5.59
CA GLY A 189 -12.16 0.68 -6.75
C GLY A 189 -13.12 -0.44 -6.35
N SER A 190 -12.85 -1.16 -5.25
CA SER A 190 -13.81 -2.12 -4.70
C SER A 190 -15.07 -1.43 -4.19
N SER A 191 -14.94 -0.22 -3.63
CA SER A 191 -16.05 0.53 -3.03
C SER A 191 -16.88 1.35 -4.04
N PHE A 192 -16.25 1.78 -5.13
CA PHE A 192 -16.77 2.71 -6.16
C PHE A 192 -16.43 2.16 -7.54
N ARG A 193 -17.09 1.05 -7.91
CA ARG A 193 -16.90 0.47 -9.23
C ARG A 193 -17.50 1.40 -10.30
N THR A 194 -16.79 1.52 -11.41
CA THR A 194 -17.37 2.05 -12.64
C THR A 194 -18.33 1.04 -13.25
N CYS A 195 -19.42 1.50 -13.84
CA CYS A 195 -20.43 0.65 -14.45
C CYS A 195 -20.95 1.27 -15.75
N ASN A 196 -21.34 0.42 -16.69
CA ASN A 196 -22.12 0.80 -17.86
C ASN A 196 -23.58 0.37 -17.70
N TYR A 197 -23.79 -0.77 -17.03
CA TYR A 197 -25.07 -1.41 -16.76
C TYR A 197 -25.22 -1.74 -15.27
N HIS A 198 -26.46 -1.95 -14.81
CA HIS A 198 -26.72 -2.31 -13.42
C HIS A 198 -26.10 -3.66 -13.04
N ASP A 199 -26.02 -4.60 -13.98
CA ASP A 199 -25.43 -5.93 -13.77
C ASP A 199 -23.91 -5.89 -13.54
N ASP A 200 -23.25 -4.76 -13.84
CA ASP A 200 -21.82 -4.55 -13.53
C ASP A 200 -21.61 -4.27 -12.02
N CYS A 201 -22.67 -3.88 -11.31
CA CYS A 201 -22.64 -3.53 -9.90
C CYS A 201 -22.90 -4.75 -9.00
N VAL A 202 -22.28 -4.73 -7.82
CA VAL A 202 -22.54 -5.74 -6.79
C VAL A 202 -23.99 -5.59 -6.30
N ARG A 203 -24.62 -6.71 -5.94
CA ARG A 203 -25.96 -6.73 -5.35
C ARG A 203 -26.11 -5.68 -4.23
N GLY A 204 -27.24 -4.97 -4.20
CA GLY A 204 -27.46 -3.86 -3.26
C GLY A 204 -26.74 -2.56 -3.66
N MET A 205 -26.22 -2.50 -4.89
CA MET A 205 -25.81 -1.28 -5.58
C MET A 205 -26.53 -1.18 -6.92
N TRP A 206 -26.53 0.01 -7.52
CA TRP A 206 -27.10 0.27 -8.84
C TRP A 206 -26.19 1.22 -9.62
N CYS A 207 -26.25 1.14 -10.95
CA CYS A 207 -25.42 1.98 -11.79
C CYS A 207 -26.00 3.40 -11.93
N LYS A 208 -25.38 4.37 -11.26
CA LYS A 208 -25.72 5.79 -11.39
C LYS A 208 -24.96 6.38 -12.57
N ARG A 209 -25.67 6.61 -13.67
CA ARG A 209 -25.09 7.23 -14.87
C ARG A 209 -24.98 8.73 -14.69
N ASP A 210 -23.83 9.26 -15.08
CA ASP A 210 -23.62 10.69 -15.22
C ASP A 210 -24.06 11.13 -16.63
N LYS A 211 -25.05 12.04 -16.70
CA LYS A 211 -25.56 12.60 -17.96
C LYS A 211 -24.46 13.32 -18.77
N THR A 212 -23.41 13.80 -18.12
CA THR A 212 -22.36 14.60 -18.76
C THR A 212 -21.24 13.75 -19.35
N THR A 213 -20.81 12.70 -18.65
CA THR A 213 -19.66 11.87 -19.06
C THR A 213 -20.07 10.59 -19.77
N GLY A 214 -21.35 10.18 -19.68
CA GLY A 214 -21.86 8.93 -20.25
C GLY A 214 -21.40 7.66 -19.51
N GLY A 215 -20.44 7.78 -18.59
CA GLY A 215 -20.04 6.72 -17.67
C GLY A 215 -20.93 6.70 -16.43
N GLY A 216 -20.97 5.54 -15.76
CA GLY A 216 -21.65 5.39 -14.48
C GLY A 216 -20.72 4.92 -13.37
N PHE A 217 -21.16 5.13 -12.13
CA PHE A 217 -20.56 4.53 -10.95
C PHE A 217 -21.62 3.78 -10.15
N CYS A 218 -21.21 2.69 -9.51
CA CYS A 218 -22.10 1.94 -8.64
C CYS A 218 -22.37 2.75 -7.37
N ASP A 219 -23.62 3.16 -7.19
CA ASP A 219 -24.09 3.81 -5.97
C ASP A 219 -24.84 2.80 -5.10
N LYS A 220 -24.84 3.03 -3.78
CA LYS A 220 -25.40 2.11 -2.80
C LYS A 220 -26.92 2.23 -2.79
N CYS A 221 -27.64 1.11 -2.73
CA CYS A 221 -29.06 1.11 -2.40
C CYS A 221 -29.21 1.53 -0.93
N LYS A 222 -29.53 2.81 -0.69
CA LYS A 222 -29.77 3.39 0.64
C LYS A 222 -31.24 3.21 1.01
N GLY A 223 -31.52 2.86 2.25
CA GLY A 223 -32.90 2.80 2.76
C GLY A 223 -33.50 4.19 2.94
N GLY A 224 -34.82 4.27 3.13
CA GLY A 224 -35.56 5.53 3.22
C GLY A 224 -36.14 5.90 1.86
N ASP A 225 -35.76 7.08 1.35
CA ASP A 225 -36.32 7.69 0.13
C ASP A 225 -36.33 6.74 -1.08
N ASN A 226 -35.23 6.00 -1.34
CA ASN A 226 -35.18 5.05 -2.47
C ASN A 226 -36.20 3.91 -2.32
N ARG A 227 -36.44 3.44 -1.08
CA ARG A 227 -37.40 2.37 -0.82
C ARG A 227 -38.83 2.86 -1.06
N GLU A 228 -39.14 4.10 -0.69
CA GLU A 228 -40.45 4.70 -0.94
C GLU A 228 -40.72 4.87 -2.44
N CYS A 229 -39.69 5.19 -3.23
CA CYS A 229 -39.80 5.35 -4.68
C CYS A 229 -40.05 4.03 -5.43
N CYS A 230 -39.54 2.89 -4.92
CA CYS A 230 -39.74 1.59 -5.56
C CYS A 230 -41.01 0.85 -5.10
N GLY A 231 -41.60 1.25 -3.97
CA GLY A 231 -42.80 0.63 -3.40
C GLY A 231 -44.09 1.22 -3.97
N ASN A 232 -44.57 0.71 -5.10
CA ASN A 232 -45.85 1.06 -5.76
C ASN A 232 -46.03 2.55 -6.08
N SER A 233 -45.87 2.88 -7.37
CA SER A 233 -46.05 4.18 -8.02
C SER A 233 -47.46 4.81 -7.93
N THR A 234 -48.30 4.42 -6.98
CA THR A 234 -49.68 4.92 -6.80
C THR A 234 -49.87 5.91 -5.65
N ARG A 235 -48.79 6.38 -4.99
CA ARG A 235 -48.90 7.55 -4.11
C ARG A 235 -49.03 8.84 -4.91
N ILE A 236 -50.26 9.11 -5.33
CA ILE A 236 -50.69 10.43 -5.80
C ILE A 236 -50.56 11.41 -4.62
N GLY A 237 -49.50 12.21 -4.61
CA GLY A 237 -49.34 13.33 -3.67
C GLY A 237 -48.13 13.29 -2.74
N GLY A 238 -47.27 12.27 -2.82
CA GLY A 238 -45.93 12.29 -2.20
C GLY A 238 -44.88 12.29 -3.30
N GLU A 239 -44.28 13.44 -3.59
CA GLU A 239 -43.24 13.54 -4.63
C GLU A 239 -42.03 12.67 -4.25
N CYS A 240 -41.89 11.52 -4.91
CA CYS A 240 -40.58 10.88 -5.02
C CYS A 240 -39.68 11.87 -5.77
N ARG A 241 -38.73 12.49 -5.06
CA ARG A 241 -37.80 13.47 -5.63
C ARG A 241 -36.73 12.85 -6.53
N ILE A 242 -36.66 11.52 -6.57
CA ILE A 242 -35.74 10.83 -7.46
C ILE A 242 -36.33 10.94 -8.86
N ASP A 243 -35.71 11.77 -9.69
CA ASP A 243 -36.02 11.85 -11.11
C ASP A 243 -35.81 10.46 -11.75
N VAL A 244 -36.92 9.74 -11.91
CA VAL A 244 -36.95 8.36 -12.43
C VAL A 244 -36.37 8.31 -13.84
N ASP A 245 -36.46 9.42 -14.59
CA ASP A 245 -35.90 9.53 -15.93
C ASP A 245 -34.36 9.67 -15.90
N VAL A 246 -33.77 10.11 -14.78
CA VAL A 246 -32.31 10.16 -14.58
C VAL A 246 -31.74 8.79 -14.24
N ASN A 247 -32.49 7.95 -13.53
CA ASN A 247 -31.99 6.70 -12.94
C ASN A 247 -32.84 5.47 -13.35
N PRO A 248 -33.00 5.20 -14.66
CA PRO A 248 -33.71 3.99 -15.10
C PRO A 248 -33.01 2.76 -14.52
N GLY A 249 -33.76 1.79 -14.02
CA GLY A 249 -33.22 0.52 -13.49
C GLY A 249 -32.73 0.55 -12.04
N MET A 250 -32.81 1.67 -11.31
CA MET A 250 -32.49 1.70 -9.88
C MET A 250 -33.39 0.72 -9.11
N CYS A 251 -34.70 0.75 -9.34
CA CYS A 251 -35.63 -0.13 -8.63
C CYS A 251 -35.44 -1.59 -8.98
N ASP A 252 -35.12 -1.91 -10.24
CA ASP A 252 -34.84 -3.28 -10.66
C ASP A 252 -33.57 -3.81 -9.97
N ALA A 253 -32.51 -3.01 -9.88
CA ALA A 253 -31.26 -3.39 -9.24
C ALA A 253 -31.36 -3.48 -7.70
N CYS A 254 -32.18 -2.62 -7.09
CA CYS A 254 -32.34 -2.54 -5.64
C CYS A 254 -33.51 -3.39 -5.11
N THR A 255 -34.22 -4.16 -5.93
CA THR A 255 -35.33 -5.02 -5.50
C THR A 255 -34.98 -6.48 -5.80
N ASN A 256 -35.26 -7.39 -4.87
CA ASN A 256 -35.09 -8.82 -5.14
C ASN A 256 -36.24 -9.36 -6.03
N ASP A 257 -36.12 -10.61 -6.50
CA ASP A 257 -37.17 -11.30 -7.26
C ASP A 257 -38.52 -11.38 -6.53
N GLY A 258 -38.53 -11.22 -5.20
CA GLY A 258 -39.72 -11.19 -4.35
C GLY A 258 -40.37 -9.81 -4.19
N GLY A 259 -39.84 -8.77 -4.84
CA GLY A 259 -40.36 -7.39 -4.72
C GLY A 259 -39.90 -6.65 -3.45
N GLU A 260 -38.97 -7.21 -2.67
CA GLU A 260 -38.44 -6.56 -1.46
C GLU A 260 -37.18 -5.74 -1.78
N PHE A 261 -37.16 -4.50 -1.29
CA PHE A 261 -36.02 -3.60 -1.44
C PHE A 261 -34.80 -4.06 -0.61
N ILE A 262 -33.67 -4.21 -1.27
CA ILE A 262 -32.42 -4.69 -0.70
C ILE A 262 -31.51 -3.50 -0.39
N ASN A 263 -31.16 -3.33 0.88
CA ASN A 263 -30.18 -2.33 1.30
C ASN A 263 -28.75 -2.86 1.12
N TYR A 264 -27.80 -1.98 0.81
CA TYR A 264 -26.39 -2.34 0.65
C TYR A 264 -25.77 -3.02 1.89
N ARG A 265 -26.04 -2.50 3.09
CA ARG A 265 -25.45 -3.01 4.34
C ARG A 265 -25.84 -4.47 4.64
N PRO A 266 -27.13 -4.86 4.57
CA PRO A 266 -27.54 -6.26 4.63
C PRO A 266 -26.83 -7.14 3.61
N VAL A 267 -26.67 -6.71 2.35
CA VAL A 267 -25.99 -7.54 1.34
C VAL A 267 -24.55 -7.84 1.72
N LEU A 268 -23.80 -6.87 2.24
CA LEU A 268 -22.44 -7.12 2.72
C LEU A 268 -22.44 -8.18 3.84
N ARG A 269 -23.41 -8.09 4.76
CA ARG A 269 -23.55 -9.06 5.85
C ARG A 269 -23.93 -10.44 5.32
N ASP A 270 -24.81 -10.51 4.32
CA ASP A 270 -25.23 -11.76 3.69
C ASP A 270 -24.07 -12.40 2.94
N ASN A 271 -23.22 -11.62 2.27
CA ASN A 271 -21.99 -12.12 1.64
C ASN A 271 -21.04 -12.76 2.66
N ILE A 272 -20.85 -12.13 3.81
CA ILE A 272 -20.01 -12.66 4.90
C ILE A 272 -20.66 -13.92 5.50
N ASN A 273 -21.97 -13.90 5.73
CA ASN A 273 -22.71 -15.05 6.27
C ASN A 273 -22.77 -16.23 5.30
N ALA A 274 -22.68 -15.98 3.99
CA ALA A 274 -22.65 -16.99 2.96
C ALA A 274 -21.28 -17.67 2.80
N MET A 275 -20.22 -17.13 3.42
CA MET A 275 -18.89 -17.76 3.39
C MET A 275 -18.93 -19.13 4.05
N MET A 276 -18.51 -20.14 3.32
CA MET A 276 -18.42 -21.49 3.83
C MET A 276 -17.21 -21.61 4.78
N PRO A 277 -17.15 -22.64 5.66
CA PRO A 277 -16.01 -22.81 6.56
C PRO A 277 -14.64 -22.86 5.87
N HIS A 278 -14.57 -23.35 4.62
CA HIS A 278 -13.33 -23.35 3.85
C HIS A 278 -12.94 -21.97 3.31
N ASP A 279 -13.89 -21.07 3.08
CA ASP A 279 -13.61 -19.68 2.71
C ASP A 279 -12.98 -18.93 3.90
N TRP A 280 -13.48 -19.17 5.11
CA TRP A 280 -12.86 -18.66 6.34
C TRP A 280 -11.45 -19.21 6.58
N ALA A 281 -11.23 -20.49 6.29
CA ALA A 281 -9.90 -21.08 6.35
C ALA A 281 -8.94 -20.45 5.31
N ALA A 282 -9.44 -20.23 4.08
CA ALA A 282 -8.69 -19.53 3.04
C ALA A 282 -8.38 -18.08 3.44
N LEU A 283 -9.33 -17.37 4.05
CA LEU A 283 -9.13 -16.02 4.58
C LEU A 283 -8.06 -15.97 5.68
N LEU A 284 -8.10 -16.91 6.63
CA LEU A 284 -7.08 -17.00 7.68
C LEU A 284 -5.69 -17.24 7.08
N LEU A 285 -5.57 -18.20 6.15
CA LEU A 285 -4.31 -18.49 5.48
C LEU A 285 -3.80 -17.27 4.70
N ALA A 286 -4.66 -16.66 3.89
CA ALA A 286 -4.35 -15.45 3.14
C ALA A 286 -3.90 -14.31 4.05
N ALA A 287 -4.59 -14.10 5.18
CA ALA A 287 -4.25 -13.08 6.16
C ALA A 287 -2.88 -13.34 6.82
N VAL A 288 -2.53 -14.59 7.11
CA VAL A 288 -1.20 -14.96 7.60
C VAL A 288 -0.14 -14.67 6.55
N VAL A 289 -0.34 -15.05 5.29
CA VAL A 289 0.64 -14.78 4.22
C VAL A 289 0.82 -13.26 4.01
N VAL A 290 -0.27 -12.49 3.95
CA VAL A 290 -0.23 -11.03 3.88
C VAL A 290 0.50 -10.45 5.10
N SER A 291 0.30 -11.00 6.30
CA SER A 291 1.01 -10.54 7.50
C SER A 291 2.53 -10.67 7.39
N TYR A 292 3.03 -11.72 6.70
CA TYR A 292 4.47 -11.87 6.45
C TYR A 292 4.99 -10.86 5.42
N GLY A 293 4.22 -10.58 4.37
CA GLY A 293 4.55 -9.52 3.41
C GLY A 293 4.63 -8.16 4.11
N VAL A 294 3.55 -7.76 4.80
CA VAL A 294 3.50 -6.49 5.55
C VAL A 294 4.56 -6.44 6.65
N PHE A 295 4.90 -7.57 7.29
CA PHE A 295 6.03 -7.63 8.22
C PHE A 295 7.36 -7.33 7.53
N GLY A 296 7.61 -7.84 6.31
CA GLY A 296 8.80 -7.51 5.53
C GLY A 296 8.95 -6.00 5.35
N GLU A 297 7.87 -5.35 4.95
CA GLU A 297 7.79 -3.89 4.79
C GLU A 297 8.09 -3.12 6.09
N ILE A 298 7.44 -3.51 7.20
CA ILE A 298 7.63 -2.89 8.52
C ILE A 298 9.06 -3.14 9.05
N ARG A 299 9.59 -4.34 8.84
CA ARG A 299 10.94 -4.72 9.22
C ARG A 299 11.93 -3.83 8.48
N ASP A 300 11.78 -3.67 7.17
CA ASP A 300 12.74 -2.91 6.37
C ASP A 300 12.71 -1.41 6.74
N ALA A 301 11.53 -0.85 7.01
CA ALA A 301 11.40 0.49 7.60
C ALA A 301 12.06 0.61 9.00
N THR A 302 11.98 -0.44 9.81
CA THR A 302 12.64 -0.50 11.13
C THR A 302 14.17 -0.57 11.00
N LEU A 303 14.68 -1.38 10.06
CA LEU A 303 16.12 -1.47 9.77
C LEU A 303 16.68 -0.14 9.26
N CYS A 304 15.98 0.52 8.33
CA CYS A 304 16.32 1.86 7.86
C CYS A 304 16.39 2.87 9.01
N ARG A 305 15.49 2.76 9.99
CA ARG A 305 15.50 3.62 11.17
C ARG A 305 16.72 3.38 12.06
N PHE A 306 17.07 2.13 12.35
CA PHE A 306 18.26 1.80 13.15
C PHE A 306 19.54 2.27 12.47
N ALA A 307 19.66 2.05 11.15
CA ALA A 307 20.77 2.56 10.36
C ALA A 307 20.86 4.08 10.43
N LEU A 308 19.75 4.79 10.21
CA LEU A 308 19.70 6.24 10.27
C LEU A 308 20.11 6.78 11.64
N GLN A 309 19.62 6.17 12.73
CA GLN A 309 19.96 6.59 14.09
C GLN A 309 21.46 6.44 14.35
N ARG A 310 22.04 5.28 14.02
CA ARG A 310 23.47 5.03 14.21
C ARG A 310 24.35 6.00 13.43
N ILE A 311 23.99 6.28 12.17
CA ILE A 311 24.75 7.19 11.32
C ILE A 311 24.64 8.64 11.84
N CYS A 312 23.48 9.05 12.35
CA CYS A 312 23.32 10.38 12.97
C CYS A 312 24.11 10.52 14.27
N ASP A 313 24.30 9.44 15.02
CA ASP A 313 25.10 9.43 16.24
C ASP A 313 26.61 9.45 15.94
N GLU A 314 27.04 8.78 14.86
CA GLU A 314 28.45 8.65 14.49
C GLU A 314 28.97 9.79 13.59
N ARG A 315 28.11 10.44 12.79
CA ARG A 315 28.50 11.45 11.79
C ARG A 315 27.64 12.70 11.87
N GLU A 316 28.25 13.86 11.62
CA GLU A 316 27.54 15.13 11.45
C GLU A 316 26.81 15.15 10.10
N VAL A 317 25.59 14.60 10.08
CA VAL A 317 24.73 14.64 8.89
C VAL A 317 23.95 15.96 8.85
N GLY A 318 23.86 16.58 7.68
CA GLY A 318 22.99 17.73 7.45
C GLY A 318 21.53 17.42 7.83
N ARG A 319 20.89 18.31 8.59
CA ARG A 319 19.57 18.09 9.20
C ARG A 319 18.47 17.66 8.23
N ALA A 320 18.54 18.05 6.95
CA ALA A 320 17.50 17.74 5.98
C ALA A 320 17.37 16.23 5.68
N TRP A 321 18.49 15.49 5.67
CA TRP A 321 18.49 14.08 5.27
C TRP A 321 17.78 13.18 6.28
N PRO A 322 18.05 13.26 7.60
CA PRO A 322 17.30 12.49 8.58
C PRO A 322 15.81 12.78 8.53
N TRP A 323 15.40 14.04 8.38
CA TRP A 323 13.98 14.39 8.25
C TRP A 323 13.32 13.75 7.03
N ALA A 324 13.98 13.76 5.87
CA ALA A 324 13.45 13.14 4.67
C ALA A 324 13.32 11.61 4.82
N LEU A 325 14.31 10.94 5.39
CA LEU A 325 14.28 9.49 5.60
C LEU A 325 13.29 9.07 6.71
N HIS A 326 13.16 9.87 7.78
CA HIS A 326 12.13 9.66 8.80
C HIS A 326 10.72 9.79 8.23
N THR A 327 10.48 10.82 7.40
CA THR A 327 9.19 11.02 6.74
C THR A 327 8.84 9.83 5.85
N LEU A 328 9.80 9.31 5.09
CA LEU A 328 9.61 8.14 4.23
C LEU A 328 9.25 6.87 5.04
N ASN A 329 9.98 6.60 6.13
CA ASN A 329 9.66 5.49 7.04
C ASN A 329 8.28 5.67 7.69
N TYR A 330 7.89 6.91 7.99
CA TYR A 330 6.57 7.22 8.54
C TYR A 330 5.44 6.94 7.55
N LEU A 331 5.62 7.31 6.27
CA LEU A 331 4.67 6.99 5.21
C LEU A 331 4.47 5.48 5.02
N ARG A 332 5.56 4.71 5.03
CA ARG A 332 5.48 3.24 4.93
C ARG A 332 4.69 2.63 6.08
N LEU A 333 4.98 3.05 7.31
CA LEU A 333 4.39 2.48 8.52
C LEU A 333 2.93 2.91 8.76
N PHE A 334 2.58 4.18 8.50
CA PHE A 334 1.27 4.73 8.89
C PHE A 334 0.34 5.06 7.72
N ALA A 335 0.85 5.12 6.48
CA ALA A 335 -0.01 5.20 5.30
C ALA A 335 -0.07 3.82 4.63
N LEU A 336 1.04 3.34 4.08
CA LEU A 336 1.03 2.15 3.22
C LEU A 336 0.54 0.89 3.94
N ALA A 337 1.14 0.51 5.06
CA ALA A 337 0.80 -0.73 5.75
C ALA A 337 -0.68 -0.82 6.19
N PRO A 338 -1.28 0.20 6.85
CA PRO A 338 -2.71 0.19 7.15
C PRO A 338 -3.60 0.13 5.90
N TYR A 339 -3.22 0.80 4.80
CA TYR A 339 -3.98 0.70 3.55
C TYR A 339 -3.97 -0.71 2.99
N ILE A 340 -2.83 -1.39 3.00
CA ILE A 340 -2.71 -2.76 2.53
C ILE A 340 -3.62 -3.70 3.35
N ILE A 341 -3.62 -3.57 4.68
CA ILE A 341 -4.51 -4.34 5.56
C ILE A 341 -5.97 -4.03 5.25
N GLY A 342 -6.32 -2.74 5.10
CA GLY A 342 -7.65 -2.29 4.73
C GLY A 342 -8.12 -2.78 3.36
N CYS A 343 -7.21 -2.90 2.38
CA CYS A 343 -7.51 -3.45 1.05
C CYS A 343 -7.98 -4.90 1.15
N VAL A 344 -7.29 -5.74 1.90
CA VAL A 344 -7.69 -7.15 2.07
C VAL A 344 -9.08 -7.22 2.69
N MET A 345 -9.34 -6.44 3.73
CA MET A 345 -10.65 -6.38 4.39
C MET A 345 -11.75 -5.90 3.44
N GLY A 346 -11.51 -4.80 2.72
CA GLY A 346 -12.46 -4.22 1.77
C GLY A 346 -12.76 -5.15 0.60
N LEU A 347 -11.73 -5.79 0.04
CA LEU A 347 -11.89 -6.76 -1.05
C LEU A 347 -12.74 -7.95 -0.62
N VAL A 348 -12.48 -8.54 0.56
CA VAL A 348 -13.27 -9.69 1.04
C VAL A 348 -14.72 -9.32 1.29
N VAL A 349 -14.96 -8.13 1.87
CA VAL A 349 -16.31 -7.66 2.18
C VAL A 349 -17.10 -7.33 0.92
N VAL A 350 -16.46 -6.75 -0.11
CA VAL A 350 -17.17 -6.23 -1.29
C VAL A 350 -17.12 -7.18 -2.49
N GLU A 351 -15.99 -7.82 -2.79
CA GLU A 351 -15.74 -8.59 -4.03
C GLU A 351 -16.15 -10.08 -3.96
N THR A 352 -16.93 -10.48 -2.96
CA THR A 352 -17.30 -11.87 -2.61
C THR A 352 -16.23 -12.62 -1.82
N GLY A 353 -16.69 -13.44 -0.86
CA GLY A 353 -15.84 -14.22 0.04
C GLY A 353 -15.44 -15.59 -0.50
N ASN A 354 -15.43 -15.83 -1.81
CA ASN A 354 -14.98 -17.12 -2.35
C ASN A 354 -13.47 -17.29 -2.14
N SER A 355 -13.04 -18.43 -1.59
CA SER A 355 -11.65 -18.82 -1.40
C SER A 355 -10.71 -18.53 -2.58
N ILE A 356 -11.14 -18.73 -3.83
CA ILE A 356 -10.32 -18.42 -5.02
C ILE A 356 -10.05 -16.91 -5.13
N ALA A 357 -11.10 -16.10 -5.01
CA ALA A 357 -11.00 -14.64 -5.07
C ALA A 357 -10.14 -14.10 -3.91
N ILE A 358 -10.34 -14.63 -2.70
CA ILE A 358 -9.54 -14.29 -1.52
C ILE A 358 -8.04 -14.55 -1.77
N CYS A 359 -7.69 -15.73 -2.28
CA CYS A 359 -6.31 -16.09 -2.56
C CYS A 359 -5.69 -15.21 -3.65
N LEU A 360 -6.40 -14.95 -4.75
CA LEU A 360 -5.91 -14.08 -5.84
C LEU A 360 -5.73 -12.64 -5.38
N ASN A 361 -6.67 -12.12 -4.58
CA ASN A 361 -6.57 -10.80 -3.98
C ASN A 361 -5.36 -10.70 -3.04
N ALA A 362 -5.10 -11.73 -2.24
CA ALA A 362 -3.91 -11.79 -1.39
C ALA A 362 -2.61 -11.77 -2.22
N VAL A 363 -2.54 -12.53 -3.31
CA VAL A 363 -1.37 -12.52 -4.22
C VAL A 363 -1.16 -11.14 -4.85
N ALA A 364 -2.23 -10.47 -5.29
CA ALA A 364 -2.14 -9.11 -5.83
C ALA A 364 -1.59 -8.11 -4.78
N ILE A 365 -2.02 -8.25 -3.53
CA ILE A 365 -1.53 -7.43 -2.42
C ILE A 365 -0.06 -7.74 -2.10
N LEU A 366 0.37 -9.01 -2.13
CA LEU A 366 1.77 -9.38 -1.94
C LEU A 366 2.67 -8.79 -3.03
N PHE A 367 2.21 -8.82 -4.28
CA PHE A 367 2.93 -8.17 -5.38
C PHE A 367 3.18 -6.68 -5.11
N LEU A 368 2.18 -5.99 -4.54
CA LEU A 368 2.31 -4.57 -4.18
C LEU A 368 3.38 -4.34 -3.10
N VAL A 369 3.44 -5.23 -2.10
CA VAL A 369 4.44 -5.16 -1.03
C VAL A 369 5.85 -5.43 -1.54
N GLU A 370 6.01 -6.39 -2.46
CA GLU A 370 7.32 -6.78 -3.03
C GLU A 370 7.88 -5.77 -4.04
N LEU A 371 7.11 -4.74 -4.42
CA LEU A 371 7.52 -3.76 -5.44
C LEU A 371 8.84 -3.04 -5.09
N ASP A 372 9.09 -2.78 -3.81
CA ASP A 372 10.34 -2.14 -3.34
C ASP A 372 11.56 -3.07 -3.53
N ASN A 373 11.38 -4.37 -3.28
CA ASN A 373 12.42 -5.39 -3.47
C ASN A 373 12.70 -5.64 -4.96
N LEU A 374 11.64 -5.63 -5.78
CA LEU A 374 11.77 -5.71 -7.24
C LEU A 374 12.50 -4.49 -7.80
N ALA A 375 12.23 -3.29 -7.29
CA ALA A 375 12.95 -2.09 -7.70
C ALA A 375 14.42 -2.13 -7.27
N PHE A 376 14.74 -2.65 -6.08
CA PHE A 376 16.13 -2.88 -5.68
C PHE A 376 16.85 -3.83 -6.65
N THR A 377 16.19 -4.94 -7.01
CA THR A 377 16.78 -5.99 -7.83
C THR A 377 16.93 -5.57 -9.30
N HIS A 378 15.96 -4.84 -9.84
CA HIS A 378 15.87 -4.60 -11.30
C HIS A 378 16.04 -3.13 -11.72
N ALA A 379 15.81 -2.16 -10.83
CA ALA A 379 15.90 -0.74 -11.18
C ALA A 379 17.24 -0.10 -10.79
N LEU A 380 18.01 -0.72 -9.88
CA LEU A 380 19.37 -0.30 -9.58
C LEU A 380 20.37 -0.89 -10.58
N ASP A 381 21.35 -0.08 -10.97
CA ASP A 381 22.51 -0.57 -11.71
C ASP A 381 23.23 -1.65 -10.90
N GLU A 382 23.65 -2.71 -11.56
CA GLU A 382 24.28 -3.88 -10.93
C GLU A 382 25.50 -3.51 -10.06
N SER A 383 26.29 -2.51 -10.49
CA SER A 383 27.43 -2.00 -9.72
C SER A 383 27.02 -1.36 -8.40
N LEU A 384 25.93 -0.57 -8.41
CA LEU A 384 25.41 0.06 -7.20
C LEU A 384 24.73 -0.96 -6.29
N ARG A 385 24.06 -1.96 -6.87
CA ARG A 385 23.45 -3.05 -6.11
C ARG A 385 24.50 -3.87 -5.37
N ILE A 386 25.55 -4.32 -6.07
CA ILE A 386 26.66 -5.08 -5.46
C ILE A 386 27.36 -4.25 -4.37
N GLU A 387 27.61 -2.97 -4.63
CA GLU A 387 28.23 -2.08 -3.63
C GLU A 387 27.34 -1.95 -2.38
N ALA A 388 26.04 -1.74 -2.56
CA ALA A 388 25.08 -1.69 -1.46
C ALA A 388 25.01 -3.03 -0.71
N GLU A 389 25.00 -4.17 -1.40
CA GLU A 389 25.02 -5.50 -0.78
C GLU A 389 26.27 -5.75 0.06
N GLN A 390 27.43 -5.25 -0.40
CA GLN A 390 28.70 -5.41 0.31
C GLN A 390 28.85 -4.47 1.52
N HIS A 391 28.44 -3.21 1.38
CA HIS A 391 28.75 -2.15 2.36
C HIS A 391 27.53 -1.63 3.12
N GLY A 392 26.33 -1.82 2.58
CA GLY A 392 25.05 -1.41 3.17
C GLY A 392 24.52 -2.37 4.23
N ARG A 393 25.29 -3.38 4.63
CA ARG A 393 24.91 -4.34 5.67
C ARG A 393 24.78 -3.65 7.03
N ILE A 394 23.59 -3.75 7.62
CA ILE A 394 23.31 -3.19 8.94
C ILE A 394 23.66 -4.22 10.00
N LEU A 395 24.64 -3.91 10.84
CA LEU A 395 25.00 -4.73 12.00
C LEU A 395 23.99 -4.52 13.12
N LEU A 396 23.03 -5.44 13.25
CA LEU A 396 22.05 -5.41 14.32
C LEU A 396 22.68 -5.78 15.66
N THR A 397 22.49 -4.92 16.65
CA THR A 397 22.76 -5.26 18.04
C THR A 397 21.79 -6.34 18.53
N LYS A 398 22.18 -7.08 19.57
CA LYS A 398 21.32 -8.10 20.20
C LYS A 398 19.95 -7.53 20.64
N ASN A 399 19.90 -6.26 21.03
CA ASN A 399 18.65 -5.60 21.41
C ASN A 399 17.80 -5.28 20.19
N GLU A 400 18.37 -4.76 19.10
CA GLU A 400 17.64 -4.48 17.86
C GLU A 400 17.09 -5.77 17.21
N ALA A 401 17.85 -6.86 17.24
CA ALA A 401 17.38 -8.17 16.78
C ALA A 401 16.14 -8.62 17.57
N ARG A 402 16.16 -8.48 18.90
CA ARG A 402 14.98 -8.76 19.76
C ARG A 402 13.79 -7.87 19.44
N ILE A 403 14.01 -6.59 19.10
CA ILE A 403 12.93 -5.69 18.70
C ILE A 403 12.31 -6.16 17.38
N VAL A 404 13.13 -6.53 16.40
CA VAL A 404 12.64 -7.06 15.11
C VAL A 404 11.83 -8.35 15.31
N ASP A 405 12.28 -9.25 16.19
CA ASP A 405 11.54 -10.48 16.52
C ASP A 405 10.23 -10.21 17.27
N ALA A 406 10.22 -9.22 18.17
CA ALA A 406 9.00 -8.78 18.85
C ALA A 406 8.00 -8.19 17.84
N ILE A 407 8.46 -7.34 16.92
CA ILE A 407 7.65 -6.78 15.83
C ILE A 407 7.09 -7.89 14.94
N LYS A 408 7.91 -8.89 14.58
CA LYS A 408 7.46 -10.07 13.80
C LYS A 408 6.30 -10.76 14.49
N THR A 409 6.46 -11.03 15.78
CA THR A 409 5.44 -11.69 16.60
C THR A 409 4.16 -10.85 16.60
N VAL A 410 4.26 -9.55 16.85
CA VAL A 410 3.11 -8.64 16.82
C VAL A 410 2.42 -8.65 15.46
N CYS A 411 3.13 -8.51 14.34
CA CYS A 411 2.53 -8.46 13.01
C CYS A 411 1.82 -9.78 12.65
N VAL A 412 2.49 -10.92 12.87
CA VAL A 412 1.96 -12.25 12.53
C VAL A 412 0.67 -12.58 13.30
N PHE A 413 0.49 -12.05 14.52
CA PHE A 413 -0.74 -12.27 15.29
C PHE A 413 -1.78 -11.15 15.10
N SER A 414 -1.37 -9.89 15.18
CA SER A 414 -2.32 -8.77 15.17
C SER A 414 -2.93 -8.50 13.80
N ILE A 415 -2.21 -8.73 12.70
CA ILE A 415 -2.73 -8.47 11.34
C ILE A 415 -3.84 -9.47 10.99
N PRO A 416 -3.67 -10.81 11.14
CA PRO A 416 -4.77 -11.74 10.90
C PRO A 416 -5.98 -11.47 11.80
N MET A 417 -5.75 -11.15 13.08
CA MET A 417 -6.84 -10.78 14.00
C MET A 417 -7.56 -9.51 13.56
N ALA A 418 -6.85 -8.49 13.05
CA ALA A 418 -7.46 -7.29 12.51
C ALA A 418 -8.29 -7.57 11.25
N ILE A 419 -7.78 -8.40 10.34
CA ILE A 419 -8.48 -8.78 9.10
C ILE A 419 -9.75 -9.57 9.43
N LEU A 420 -9.63 -10.65 10.20
CA LEU A 420 -10.77 -11.49 10.59
C LEU A 420 -11.78 -10.70 11.41
N GLY A 421 -11.30 -9.88 12.36
CA GLY A 421 -12.14 -9.06 13.23
C GLY A 421 -12.95 -8.03 12.44
N GLY A 422 -12.38 -7.39 11.42
CA GLY A 422 -13.14 -6.44 10.62
C GLY A 422 -13.99 -7.04 9.52
N VAL A 423 -13.60 -8.18 8.92
CA VAL A 423 -14.49 -8.93 8.01
C VAL A 423 -15.69 -9.48 8.77
N GLY A 424 -15.50 -10.05 9.96
CA GLY A 424 -16.59 -10.61 10.78
C GLY A 424 -17.49 -9.57 11.46
N SER A 425 -17.30 -8.28 11.17
CA SER A 425 -17.96 -7.23 11.91
C SER A 425 -19.29 -6.76 11.33
N SER A 426 -20.15 -6.20 12.17
CA SER A 426 -21.48 -5.73 11.75
C SER A 426 -21.47 -4.44 10.92
N ASP A 427 -20.40 -3.63 11.04
CA ASP A 427 -20.16 -2.42 10.25
C ASP A 427 -18.71 -2.42 9.73
N PRO A 428 -18.46 -3.08 8.58
CA PRO A 428 -17.11 -3.29 8.06
C PRO A 428 -16.33 -1.99 7.83
N TRP A 429 -16.99 -0.89 7.46
CA TRP A 429 -16.29 0.36 7.10
C TRP A 429 -15.76 1.09 8.32
N VAL A 430 -16.56 1.18 9.39
CA VAL A 430 -16.12 1.76 10.66
C VAL A 430 -14.96 0.94 11.21
N ILE A 431 -15.04 -0.38 11.08
CA ILE A 431 -14.07 -1.28 11.68
C ILE A 431 -12.79 -1.39 10.85
N VAL A 432 -12.85 -1.27 9.53
CA VAL A 432 -11.64 -1.08 8.70
C VAL A 432 -10.86 0.17 9.16
N GLY A 433 -11.54 1.29 9.39
CA GLY A 433 -10.91 2.54 9.85
C GLY A 433 -10.22 2.43 11.22
N VAL A 434 -10.62 1.46 12.05
CA VAL A 434 -10.08 1.25 13.41
C VAL A 434 -9.08 0.09 13.45
N CYS A 435 -9.41 -1.05 12.84
CA CYS A 435 -8.63 -2.28 12.91
C CYS A 435 -7.41 -2.27 11.97
N ALA A 436 -7.52 -1.69 10.77
CA ALA A 436 -6.38 -1.66 9.84
C ALA A 436 -5.14 -0.94 10.38
N PRO A 437 -5.24 0.23 11.06
CA PRO A 437 -4.09 0.92 11.63
C PRO A 437 -3.60 0.32 12.96
N PHE A 438 -4.41 -0.50 13.64
CA PHE A 438 -4.11 -1.02 14.97
C PHE A 438 -2.77 -1.80 15.06
N PRO A 439 -2.45 -2.76 14.17
CA PRO A 439 -1.15 -3.43 14.16
C PRO A 439 0.04 -2.44 14.12
N CYS A 440 -0.07 -1.39 13.30
CA CYS A 440 0.98 -0.39 13.15
C CYS A 440 1.14 0.47 14.41
N MET A 441 0.04 0.76 15.13
CA MET A 441 0.09 1.42 16.43
C MET A 441 0.82 0.55 17.47
N VAL A 442 0.53 -0.75 17.52
CA VAL A 442 1.21 -1.69 18.44
C VAL A 442 2.70 -1.80 18.11
N VAL A 443 3.06 -1.87 16.82
CA VAL A 443 4.47 -1.84 16.38
C VAL A 443 5.17 -0.56 16.84
N ALA A 444 4.56 0.60 16.64
CA ALA A 444 5.12 1.89 17.08
C ALA A 444 5.30 1.95 18.60
N LEU A 445 4.37 1.36 19.35
CA LEU A 445 4.46 1.23 20.80
C LEU A 445 5.64 0.35 21.21
N VAL A 446 5.75 -0.85 20.62
CA VAL A 446 6.86 -1.79 20.89
C VAL A 446 8.21 -1.14 20.60
N GLN A 447 8.34 -0.48 19.44
CA GLN A 447 9.55 0.26 19.07
C GLN A 447 9.92 1.29 20.14
N SER A 448 8.95 2.12 20.56
CA SER A 448 9.21 3.23 21.48
C SER A 448 9.51 2.76 22.91
N VAL A 449 8.86 1.68 23.37
CA VAL A 449 9.13 1.09 24.69
C VAL A 449 10.54 0.51 24.76
N HIS A 450 11.02 -0.09 23.68
CA HIS A 450 12.37 -0.66 23.63
C HIS A 450 13.48 0.39 23.46
N GLU A 451 13.19 1.51 22.81
CA GLU A 451 14.16 2.61 22.62
C GLU A 451 14.33 3.47 23.88
N ALA A 452 13.30 3.57 24.73
CA ALA A 452 13.33 4.45 25.88
C ALA A 452 14.09 3.84 27.07
N LYS A 453 14.96 4.65 27.69
CA LYS A 453 15.61 4.31 28.97
C LYS A 453 14.59 4.11 30.10
N ASP A 454 13.52 4.92 30.09
CA ASP A 454 12.38 4.82 31.00
C ASP A 454 11.18 4.25 30.24
N ARG A 455 10.73 3.06 30.63
CA ARG A 455 9.65 2.32 29.97
C ARG A 455 8.36 3.13 29.89
N TRP A 456 8.05 3.94 30.90
CA TRP A 456 6.81 4.71 30.94
C TRP A 456 6.83 5.87 29.93
N ARG A 457 7.98 6.54 29.78
CA ARG A 457 8.18 7.56 28.75
C ARG A 457 8.12 6.95 27.34
N GLY A 458 8.73 5.78 27.15
CA GLY A 458 8.66 5.04 25.89
C GLY A 458 7.23 4.65 25.52
N PHE A 459 6.46 4.18 26.50
CA PHE A 459 5.04 3.87 26.32
C PHE A 459 4.24 5.11 25.91
N ALA A 460 4.33 6.21 26.67
CA ALA A 460 3.59 7.44 26.38
C ALA A 460 3.96 8.02 25.00
N TRP A 461 5.25 8.03 24.65
CA TRP A 461 5.73 8.50 23.35
C TRP A 461 5.27 7.59 22.20
N GLY A 462 5.36 6.27 22.39
CA GLY A 462 4.90 5.30 21.40
C GLY A 462 3.40 5.36 21.16
N PHE A 463 2.62 5.53 22.22
CA PHE A 463 1.18 5.74 22.12
C PHE A 463 0.84 7.05 21.38
N ALA A 464 1.48 8.16 21.74
CA ALA A 464 1.27 9.45 21.07
C ALA A 464 1.63 9.37 19.57
N ARG A 465 2.74 8.71 19.24
CA ARG A 465 3.15 8.49 17.84
C ARG A 465 2.18 7.57 17.10
N GLY A 466 1.72 6.48 17.72
CA GLY A 466 0.72 5.59 17.14
C GLY A 466 -0.60 6.29 16.88
N LEU A 467 -1.06 7.11 17.84
CA LEU A 467 -2.28 7.91 17.73
C LEU A 467 -2.16 8.96 16.62
N PHE A 468 -1.02 9.66 16.53
CA PHE A 468 -0.76 10.59 15.43
C PHE A 468 -0.76 9.87 14.07
N GLY A 469 -0.16 8.68 13.99
CA GLY A 469 -0.22 7.79 12.82
C GLY A 469 -1.64 7.42 12.42
N TRP A 470 -2.47 7.07 13.40
CA TRP A 470 -3.86 6.75 13.19
C TRP A 470 -4.67 7.95 12.66
N ILE A 471 -4.44 9.14 13.21
CA ILE A 471 -5.08 10.38 12.72
C ILE A 471 -4.66 10.67 11.28
N VAL A 472 -3.38 10.50 10.94
CA VAL A 472 -2.89 10.68 9.56
C VAL A 472 -3.56 9.68 8.63
N TYR A 473 -3.60 8.39 9.00
CA TYR A 473 -4.32 7.36 8.25
C TYR A 473 -5.78 7.74 8.03
N TYR A 474 -6.50 8.11 9.11
CA TYR A 474 -7.90 8.51 9.05
C TYR A 474 -8.11 9.71 8.14
N TYR A 475 -7.26 10.72 8.23
CA TYR A 475 -7.33 11.90 7.37
C TYR A 475 -7.12 11.53 5.91
N VAL A 476 -6.07 10.78 5.56
CA VAL A 476 -5.84 10.35 4.18
C VAL A 476 -7.00 9.48 3.69
N PHE A 477 -7.55 8.62 4.55
CA PHE A 477 -8.67 7.73 4.24
C PHE A 477 -9.96 8.49 3.95
N PHE A 478 -10.37 9.42 4.80
CA PHE A 478 -11.63 10.15 4.65
C PHE A 478 -11.52 11.38 3.74
N SER A 479 -10.35 11.99 3.59
CA SER A 479 -10.17 13.14 2.73
C SER A 479 -10.00 12.79 1.25
N PHE A 480 -9.56 11.58 0.90
CA PHE A 480 -9.41 11.18 -0.50
C PHE A 480 -10.67 11.39 -1.36
N PRO A 481 -11.88 10.96 -0.97
CA PRO A 481 -13.10 11.17 -1.78
C PRO A 481 -13.51 12.65 -1.88
N VAL A 482 -13.17 13.45 -0.88
CA VAL A 482 -13.40 14.89 -0.91
C VAL A 482 -12.45 15.53 -1.94
N ILE A 483 -11.19 15.10 -1.97
CA ILE A 483 -10.17 15.62 -2.90
C ILE A 483 -10.44 15.19 -4.34
N THR A 484 -10.89 13.95 -4.57
CA THR A 484 -11.18 13.46 -5.92
C THR A 484 -12.48 14.00 -6.51
N GLY A 485 -13.19 14.87 -5.79
CA GLY A 485 -14.40 15.53 -6.29
C GLY A 485 -15.63 14.62 -6.36
N VAL A 486 -15.56 13.40 -5.83
CA VAL A 486 -16.72 12.49 -5.72
C VAL A 486 -17.82 13.14 -4.86
N SER A 487 -17.46 14.06 -3.95
CA SER A 487 -18.40 14.78 -3.07
C SER A 487 -19.15 15.96 -3.71
N ASN A 488 -18.78 16.45 -4.90
CA ASN A 488 -19.40 17.68 -5.43
C ASN A 488 -20.78 17.47 -6.06
N TYR A 489 -21.26 16.23 -6.19
CA TYR A 489 -22.58 15.95 -6.76
C TYR A 489 -23.76 16.26 -5.82
N GLU A 490 -23.51 16.60 -4.54
CA GLU A 490 -24.58 16.90 -3.58
C GLU A 490 -24.97 18.39 -3.55
N HIS A 491 -24.23 19.26 -4.26
CA HIS A 491 -24.44 20.72 -4.18
C HIS A 491 -25.31 21.32 -5.29
N ASP A 492 -25.52 20.65 -6.42
CA ASP A 492 -26.36 21.17 -7.51
C ASP A 492 -27.87 20.96 -7.28
N GLU A 493 -28.27 20.17 -6.28
CA GLU A 493 -29.68 19.91 -5.98
C GLU A 493 -30.38 21.04 -5.19
N LYS A 494 -29.66 22.12 -4.84
CA LYS A 494 -30.23 23.31 -4.16
C LYS A 494 -30.39 24.53 -5.06
N ALA A 495 -30.10 24.41 -6.35
CA ALA A 495 -30.17 25.52 -7.30
C ALA A 495 -31.39 25.48 -8.25
N SER A 496 -32.28 24.50 -8.10
CA SER A 496 -33.59 24.41 -8.76
C SER A 496 -34.70 24.43 -7.73
#